data_AF-A0A819QPL7-F1
#
_entry.id   AF-A0A819QPL7-F1
#
_cell.length_a   1.000
_cell.length_b   1.000
_cell.length_c   1.000
_cell.angle_alpha   90.00
_cell.angle_beta   90.00
_cell.angle_gamma   90.00
#
_symmetry.space_group_name_H-M   'P 1'
#
loop_
_entity.id
_entity.type
_entity.pdbx_description
1 polymer ?
#
loop_
_entity_poly.entity_id
_entity_poly.type
_entity_poly.pdbx_seq_one_letter_code
_entity_poly.pdbx_strand_id
1 'polypeptide(L)'
;MARKIAYREQRGDVCVMPYGISTMGAFAFIYAIVLPTYNQCLLTRNKAHCEELAYYVALASNFAVGIILLLLCIVGEFIRRNTPRVALLSSLSGLGFAYLAMNECLPVIANPIVSFIPFFIIMVGYFGEGMK
;
A
#
# COMPACT_ATOMS: atom_id res chain seq x y z
N MET A 1 -3.27 15.54 17.48
CA MET A 1 -3.65 16.71 16.65
C MET A 1 -5.07 17.17 16.94
N ALA A 2 -6.11 16.30 16.92
CA ALA A 2 -7.50 16.67 17.26
C ALA A 2 -7.64 17.48 18.55
N ARG A 3 -7.03 17.05 19.67
CA ARG A 3 -7.08 17.79 20.94
C ARG A 3 -6.55 19.23 20.80
N LYS A 4 -5.46 19.47 20.08
CA LYS A 4 -4.91 20.83 19.87
C LYS A 4 -5.83 21.72 19.03
N ILE A 5 -6.57 21.13 18.08
CA ILE A 5 -7.50 21.84 17.20
C ILE A 5 -8.80 22.13 17.93
N ALA A 6 -9.33 21.16 18.69
CA ALA A 6 -10.51 21.33 19.54
C ALA A 6 -10.35 22.48 20.55
N TYR A 7 -9.17 22.60 21.18
CA TYR A 7 -8.87 23.71 22.08
C TYR A 7 -8.74 25.07 21.39
N ARG A 8 -8.32 25.12 20.11
CA ARG A 8 -8.20 26.38 19.34
C ARG A 8 -9.53 26.87 18.79
N GLU A 9 -10.36 25.94 18.33
CA GLU A 9 -11.65 26.22 17.70
C GLU A 9 -12.79 26.30 18.73
N GLN A 10 -12.56 25.96 20.01
CA GLN A 10 -13.58 25.80 21.06
C GLN A 10 -14.77 24.92 20.64
N ARG A 11 -14.53 23.93 19.77
CA ARG A 11 -15.56 23.01 19.25
C ARG A 11 -15.30 21.60 19.74
N GLY A 12 -16.37 20.95 20.23
CA GLY A 12 -16.35 19.56 20.68
C GLY A 12 -16.35 18.53 19.54
N ASP A 13 -16.77 18.93 18.34
CA ASP A 13 -17.04 18.02 17.21
C ASP A 13 -15.79 17.67 16.38
N VAL A 14 -14.59 17.84 16.93
CA VAL A 14 -13.34 17.60 16.20
C VAL A 14 -12.95 16.13 16.32
N CYS A 15 -13.40 15.33 15.36
CA CYS A 15 -12.94 13.95 15.20
C CYS A 15 -11.58 13.88 14.48
N VAL A 16 -10.69 13.01 14.94
CA VAL A 16 -9.50 12.61 14.16
C VAL A 16 -9.96 11.68 13.05
N MET A 17 -9.53 11.94 11.82
CA MET A 17 -9.67 10.97 10.75
C MET A 17 -8.71 9.81 11.06
N PRO A 18 -9.20 8.57 11.23
CA PRO A 18 -8.32 7.42 11.36
C PRO A 18 -7.46 7.36 10.10
N TYR A 19 -6.15 7.19 10.26
CA TYR A 19 -5.29 6.91 9.12
C TYR A 19 -5.77 5.59 8.51
N GLY A 20 -6.36 5.66 7.31
CA GLY A 20 -6.84 4.48 6.60
C GLY A 20 -5.68 3.53 6.27
N ILE A 21 -6.03 2.27 5.98
CA ILE A 21 -5.06 1.30 5.46
C ILE A 21 -4.47 1.83 4.15
N SER A 22 -3.13 1.82 4.05
CA SER A 22 -2.43 2.17 2.82
C SER A 22 -2.52 1.02 1.83
N THR A 23 -3.31 1.21 0.76
CA THR A 23 -3.48 0.22 -0.31
C THR A 23 -2.13 -0.20 -0.92
N MET A 24 -1.20 0.75 -1.09
CA MET A 24 0.14 0.46 -1.62
C MET A 24 0.95 -0.45 -0.69
N GLY A 25 0.86 -0.23 0.62
CA GLY A 25 1.55 -1.04 1.62
C GLY A 25 1.01 -2.48 1.68
N ALA A 26 -0.31 -2.63 1.55
CA ALA A 26 -0.95 -3.94 1.49
C ALA A 26 -0.51 -4.73 0.25
N PHE A 27 -0.47 -4.10 -0.92
CA PHE A 27 0.01 -4.75 -2.14
C PHE A 27 1.49 -5.17 -2.04
N ALA A 28 2.36 -4.28 -1.56
CA ALA A 28 3.76 -4.62 -1.34
C ALA A 28 3.89 -5.84 -0.40
N PHE A 29 3.10 -5.91 0.66
CA PHE A 29 3.10 -7.06 1.58
C PHE A 29 2.67 -8.37 0.91
N ILE A 30 1.58 -8.34 0.12
CA ILE A 30 1.08 -9.53 -0.57
C ILE A 30 2.09 -10.03 -1.60
N TYR A 31 2.60 -9.14 -2.46
CA TYR A 31 3.49 -9.54 -3.55
C TYR A 31 4.93 -9.83 -3.10
N ALA A 32 5.44 -9.14 -2.08
CA ALA A 32 6.82 -9.32 -1.63
C ALA A 32 6.98 -10.44 -0.59
N ILE A 33 5.93 -10.79 0.15
CA ILE A 33 6.00 -11.77 1.24
C ILE A 33 5.12 -12.97 0.93
N VAL A 34 3.80 -12.77 0.80
CA VAL A 34 2.84 -13.89 0.73
C VAL A 34 3.01 -14.68 -0.57
N LEU A 35 3.11 -14.01 -1.72
CA LEU A 35 3.23 -14.63 -3.03
C LEU A 35 4.51 -15.48 -3.18
N PRO A 36 5.73 -15.00 -2.86
CA PRO A 36 6.93 -15.81 -2.98
C PRO A 36 6.93 -16.98 -1.98
N THR A 37 6.43 -16.80 -0.76
CA THR A 37 6.30 -17.90 0.21
C THR A 37 5.36 -18.98 -0.31
N TYR A 38 4.22 -18.60 -0.89
CA TYR A 38 3.30 -19.56 -1.51
C TYR A 38 3.93 -20.29 -2.68
N ASN A 39 4.56 -19.57 -3.62
CA ASN A 39 5.20 -20.17 -4.79
C ASN A 39 6.36 -21.11 -4.41
N GLN A 40 7.17 -20.75 -3.41
CA GLN A 40 8.23 -21.64 -2.92
C GLN A 40 7.69 -22.91 -2.26
N CYS A 41 6.60 -22.79 -1.49
CA CYS A 41 5.96 -23.95 -0.90
C CYS A 41 5.34 -24.87 -1.97
N LEU A 42 4.74 -24.29 -3.01
CA LEU A 42 4.08 -25.01 -4.10
C LEU A 42 5.05 -25.89 -4.91
N LEU A 43 6.35 -25.54 -4.90
CA LEU A 43 7.42 -26.36 -5.50
C LEU A 43 7.78 -27.59 -4.66
N THR A 44 7.41 -27.64 -3.37
CA THR A 44 7.90 -28.65 -2.41
C THR A 44 6.78 -29.50 -1.79
N ARG A 45 5.55 -28.97 -1.68
CA ARG A 45 4.45 -29.58 -0.90
C ARG A 45 3.08 -29.45 -1.59
N ASN A 46 2.10 -30.16 -1.01
CA ASN A 46 0.71 -30.22 -1.46
C ASN A 46 -0.02 -28.88 -1.21
N LYS A 47 -0.93 -28.48 -2.11
CA LYS A 47 -1.55 -27.13 -2.14
C LYS A 47 -2.17 -26.68 -0.82
N ALA A 48 -2.91 -27.55 -0.14
CA ALA A 48 -3.62 -27.23 1.10
C ALA A 48 -2.68 -26.81 2.25
N HIS A 49 -1.49 -27.41 2.34
CA HIS A 49 -0.53 -27.07 3.39
C HIS A 49 0.18 -25.73 3.11
N CYS A 50 0.29 -25.34 1.85
CA CYS A 50 0.93 -24.09 1.46
C CYS A 50 0.06 -22.86 1.70
N GLU A 51 -1.27 -23.01 1.68
CA GLU A 51 -2.20 -21.93 2.02
C GLU A 51 -2.14 -21.61 3.52
N GLU A 52 -2.16 -22.63 4.38
CA GLU A 52 -1.97 -22.46 5.82
C GLU A 52 -0.61 -21.82 6.15
N LEU A 53 0.47 -22.32 5.54
CA LEU A 53 1.81 -21.77 5.77
C LEU A 53 1.89 -20.29 5.36
N ALA A 54 1.36 -19.93 4.18
CA ALA A 54 1.35 -18.55 3.72
C ALA A 54 0.55 -17.64 4.66
N TYR A 55 -0.56 -18.13 5.22
CA TYR A 55 -1.36 -17.40 6.21
C TYR A 55 -0.59 -17.16 7.51
N TYR A 56 0.07 -18.18 8.05
CA TYR A 56 0.88 -18.03 9.28
C TYR A 56 2.05 -17.08 9.08
N VAL A 57 2.73 -17.15 7.92
CA VAL A 57 3.83 -16.24 7.58
C VAL A 57 3.31 -14.80 7.45
N ALA A 58 2.16 -14.60 6.80
CA ALA A 58 1.52 -13.27 6.72
C ALA A 58 1.17 -12.70 8.10
N LEU A 59 0.65 -13.51 9.01
CA LEU A 59 0.38 -13.08 10.39
C LEU A 59 1.66 -12.72 11.15
N ALA A 60 2.68 -13.58 11.08
CA ALA A 60 3.95 -13.37 11.75
C ALA A 60 4.67 -12.10 11.25
N SER A 61 4.68 -11.89 9.94
CA SER A 61 5.26 -10.70 9.33
C SER A 61 4.50 -9.42 9.70
N ASN A 62 3.17 -9.43 9.73
CA ASN A 62 2.39 -8.27 10.20
C ASN A 62 2.70 -7.94 11.67
N PHE A 63 2.84 -8.96 12.52
CA PHE A 63 3.19 -8.77 13.92
C PHE A 63 4.59 -8.16 14.08
N ALA A 64 5.58 -8.67 13.34
CA ALA A 64 6.93 -8.13 13.33
C ALA A 64 6.97 -6.66 12.86
N VAL A 65 6.24 -6.33 11.79
CA VAL A 65 6.10 -4.94 11.30
C VAL A 65 5.45 -4.06 12.37
N GLY A 66 4.44 -4.55 13.08
CA GLY A 66 3.82 -3.86 14.20
C GLY A 66 4.81 -3.50 15.30
N ILE A 67 5.68 -4.44 15.70
CA ILE A 67 6.73 -4.19 16.69
C ILE A 67 7.72 -3.13 16.18
N ILE A 68 8.15 -3.22 14.93
CA ILE A 68 9.04 -2.24 14.32
C ILE A 68 8.41 -0.84 14.32
N LEU A 69 7.12 -0.74 14.00
CA LEU A 69 6.38 0.52 14.02
C LEU A 69 6.24 1.10 15.42
N LEU A 70 6.03 0.26 16.45
CA LEU A 70 5.99 0.72 17.84
C LEU A 70 7.33 1.30 18.27
N LEU A 71 8.45 0.66 17.90
CA LEU A 71 9.79 1.18 18.15
C LEU A 71 10.05 2.48 17.38
N LEU A 72 9.66 2.53 16.10
CA LEU A 72 9.82 3.72 15.25
C LEU A 72 8.93 4.88 15.68
N CYS A 73 7.78 4.64 16.31
CA CYS A 73 6.88 5.69 16.77
C CYS A 73 7.60 6.68 17.72
N ILE A 74 8.49 6.17 18.56
CA ILE A 74 9.29 6.96 19.51
C ILE A 74 10.23 7.93 18.79
N VAL A 75 10.85 7.47 17.69
CA VAL A 75 11.79 8.26 16.88
C VAL A 75 11.07 9.05 15.76
N GLY A 76 9.84 8.68 15.45
CA GLY A 76 9.08 9.17 14.30
C GLY A 76 8.76 10.66 14.37
N GLU A 77 8.53 11.20 15.57
CA GLU A 77 8.33 12.66 15.74
C GLU A 77 9.57 13.47 15.38
N PHE A 78 10.76 12.94 15.67
CA PHE A 78 12.04 13.59 15.35
C PHE A 78 12.29 13.58 13.84
N ILE A 79 12.08 12.43 13.19
CA ILE A 79 12.21 12.28 11.73
C ILE A 79 11.21 13.20 11.02
N ARG A 80 9.94 13.18 11.42
CA ARG A 80 8.89 14.03 10.82
C ARG A 80 9.20 15.51 10.87
N ARG A 81 9.89 15.99 11.92
CA ARG A 81 10.24 17.40 12.08
C ARG A 81 11.44 17.82 11.24
N ASN A 82 12.38 16.90 10.98
CA ASN A 82 13.60 17.16 10.22
C ASN A 82 13.47 16.82 8.72
N THR A 83 12.55 15.93 8.35
CA THR A 83 12.35 15.53 6.96
C THR A 83 11.40 16.51 6.24
N PRO A 84 11.81 17.10 5.10
CA PRO A 84 10.94 17.95 4.31
C PRO A 84 9.79 17.12 3.70
N ARG A 85 8.58 17.69 3.63
CA ARG A 85 7.37 16.99 3.13
C ARG A 85 7.56 16.38 1.73
N VAL A 86 8.37 17.03 0.88
CA VAL A 86 8.68 16.54 -0.47
C VAL A 86 9.42 15.20 -0.46
N ALA A 87 10.26 14.91 0.54
CA ALA A 87 10.99 13.64 0.64
C ALA A 87 10.10 12.48 1.11
N LEU A 88 9.06 12.77 1.91
CA LEU A 88 8.05 11.77 2.26
C LEU A 88 7.16 11.42 1.05
N LEU A 89 6.77 12.44 0.28
CA LEU A 89 5.94 12.27 -0.91
C LEU A 89 6.68 11.48 -2.00
N SER A 90 7.98 11.73 -2.20
CA SER A 90 8.77 11.01 -3.21
C SER A 90 8.93 9.53 -2.86
N SER A 91 9.16 9.19 -1.59
CA SER A 91 9.29 7.80 -1.15
C SER A 91 7.98 7.01 -1.34
N LEU A 92 6.84 7.62 -0.97
CA LEU A 92 5.51 7.01 -1.17
C LEU A 92 5.17 6.86 -2.66
N SER A 93 5.44 7.90 -3.46
CA SER A 93 5.21 7.85 -4.91
C SER A 93 6.10 6.82 -5.59
N GLY A 94 7.36 6.68 -5.15
CA GLY A 94 8.29 5.69 -5.70
C GLY A 94 7.82 4.27 -5.44
N LEU A 95 7.40 3.96 -4.21
CA LEU A 95 6.85 2.65 -3.85
C LEU A 95 5.56 2.34 -4.62
N GLY A 96 4.64 3.32 -4.74
CA GLY A 96 3.42 3.17 -5.51
C GLY A 96 3.69 2.95 -7.00
N PHE A 97 4.61 3.71 -7.59
CA PHE A 97 4.96 3.55 -9.00
C PHE A 97 5.66 2.21 -9.25
N ALA A 98 6.61 1.81 -8.41
CA ALA A 98 7.31 0.55 -8.57
C ALA A 98 6.39 -0.66 -8.42
N TYR A 99 5.49 -0.67 -7.43
CA TYR A 99 4.65 -1.85 -7.19
C TYR A 99 3.35 -1.88 -7.99
N LEU A 100 2.65 -0.75 -8.15
CA LEU A 100 1.41 -0.75 -8.95
C LEU A 100 1.71 -0.58 -10.43
N ALA A 101 2.53 0.41 -10.80
CA ALA A 101 2.74 0.68 -12.22
C ALA A 101 3.58 -0.43 -12.87
N MET A 102 4.70 -0.88 -12.27
CA MET A 102 5.50 -1.93 -12.94
C MET A 102 4.79 -3.28 -12.99
N ASN A 103 4.03 -3.66 -11.96
CA ASN A 103 3.34 -4.95 -11.93
C ASN A 103 2.21 -5.01 -12.98
N GLU A 104 1.42 -3.94 -13.12
CA GLU A 104 0.36 -3.87 -14.13
C GLU A 104 0.89 -3.53 -15.53
N CYS A 105 2.03 -2.84 -15.67
CA CYS A 105 2.60 -2.52 -16.98
C CYS A 105 3.19 -3.75 -17.70
N LEU A 106 3.74 -4.72 -16.99
CA LEU A 106 4.32 -5.93 -17.59
C LEU A 106 3.32 -6.74 -18.46
N PRO A 107 2.13 -7.12 -17.95
CA PRO A 107 1.14 -7.81 -18.77
C PRO A 107 0.59 -6.92 -19.91
N VAL A 108 0.56 -5.60 -19.71
CA VAL A 108 0.11 -4.64 -20.73
C VAL A 108 1.04 -4.64 -21.95
N ILE A 109 2.35 -4.63 -21.70
CA ILE A 109 3.37 -4.69 -22.76
C ILE A 109 3.41 -6.09 -23.42
N ALA A 110 3.20 -7.16 -22.64
CA ALA A 110 3.21 -8.53 -23.14
C ALA A 110 2.02 -8.84 -24.07
N ASN A 111 0.84 -8.28 -23.81
CA ASN A 111 -0.36 -8.46 -24.63
C ASN A 111 -0.96 -7.10 -25.03
N PRO A 112 -0.34 -6.39 -25.99
CA PRO A 112 -0.74 -5.03 -26.34
C PRO A 112 -2.17 -4.97 -26.91
N ILE A 113 -2.59 -6.01 -27.64
CA ILE A 113 -3.91 -6.07 -28.29
C ILE A 113 -5.04 -6.03 -27.26
N VAL A 114 -4.91 -6.76 -26.15
CA VAL A 114 -5.93 -6.82 -25.08
C VAL A 114 -5.93 -5.53 -24.25
N SER A 115 -4.77 -4.87 -24.16
CA SER A 115 -4.56 -3.67 -23.35
C SER A 115 -5.12 -2.40 -23.98
N PHE A 116 -5.42 -2.41 -25.28
CA PHE A 116 -6.11 -1.30 -25.93
C PHE A 116 -7.52 -1.05 -25.34
N ILE A 117 -8.19 -2.09 -24.84
CA ILE A 117 -9.53 -1.98 -24.25
C ILE A 117 -9.51 -1.13 -22.97
N PRO A 118 -8.75 -1.47 -21.91
CA PRO A 118 -8.65 -0.61 -20.73
C PRO A 118 -8.00 0.74 -21.05
N PHE A 119 -7.05 0.81 -21.98
CA PHE A 119 -6.48 2.09 -22.41
C PHE A 119 -7.54 3.03 -23.00
N PHE A 120 -8.43 2.50 -23.85
CA PHE A 120 -9.53 3.28 -24.42
C PHE A 120 -10.56 3.66 -23.36
N ILE A 121 -10.88 2.77 -22.41
CA ILE A 121 -11.76 3.07 -21.27
C ILE A 121 -11.16 4.19 -20.40
N ILE A 122 -9.86 4.14 -20.10
CA ILE A 122 -9.19 5.16 -19.30
C ILE A 122 -9.13 6.48 -20.08
N MET A 123 -8.81 6.45 -21.37
CA MET A 123 -8.81 7.64 -22.23
C MET A 123 -10.21 8.26 -22.33
N VAL A 124 -11.25 7.47 -22.53
CA VAL A 124 -12.64 7.95 -22.56
C VAL A 124 -13.07 8.42 -21.17
N GLY A 125 -12.68 7.76 -20.08
CA GLY A 125 -12.99 8.20 -18.73
C GLY A 125 -12.23 9.46 -18.31
N TYR A 126 -11.03 9.68 -18.84
CA TYR A 126 -10.17 10.83 -18.51
C TYR A 126 -10.47 12.04 -19.41
N PHE A 127 -10.64 11.84 -20.72
CA PHE A 127 -10.93 12.88 -21.71
C PHE A 127 -12.41 13.04 -22.03
N GLY A 128 -13.27 12.08 -21.69
CA GLY A 128 -14.73 12.23 -21.75
C GLY A 128 -15.31 13.09 -20.62
N GLU A 129 -14.45 13.64 -19.77
CA GLU A 129 -14.71 14.55 -18.65
C GLU A 129 -15.57 13.94 -17.53
N GLY A 130 -15.67 14.64 -16.39
CA GLY A 130 -16.64 14.33 -15.35
C GLY A 130 -18.05 14.18 -15.94
N MET A 131 -18.39 12.96 -16.33
CA MET A 131 -19.75 12.50 -16.54
C MET A 131 -20.48 12.82 -15.23
N LYS A 132 -21.23 13.91 -15.26
CA LYS A 132 -22.10 14.35 -14.17
C LYS A 132 -22.86 13.19 -13.56
#